data_AF-A0A2N7UCH4-F1
#
_entry.id   AF-A0A2N7UCH4-F1
#
_cell.length_a   1.000
_cell.length_b   1.000
_cell.length_c   1.000
_cell.angle_alpha   90.00
_cell.angle_beta   90.00
_cell.angle_gamma   90.00
#
_symmetry.space_group_name_H-M   'P 1'
#
loop_
_entity.id
_entity.type
_entity.pdbx_description
1 polymer ?
#
loop_
_entity_poly.entity_id
_entity_poly.type
_entity_poly.pdbx_seq_one_letter_code
_entity_poly.pdbx_strand_id
1 'polypeptide(L)'
;MPEVLLHIGAPKSGTSAIQRFCQLNRGWLEQQGYFYPEHTLDVNGVSGGHTQLAGRLINGERDAAAHWFNEQLGHARRQKACLLLSAEGLYGREAEMSAITKGLRVRIVAFLRAPIDYLLSNHNQGIKRHMGTQRLIDAASGMLRLPVEPLVGVPFLRWADAFGDEQCVFLPYQSPLEGGEPIEGVFLRQLGITDVKVLGKVEAAGITNRSYVRSALEIKRLLNTVLPELADEVAYRVDWSLQGYSDRATEQRGHTVNDLPATLRAELQAHLYIKMAPVIERFPVLTPLIAECDAATNLEPFVGLDLYAPLQALVRDYPDVVEQIRDKACELRDTGKSGYTFLKLLDLLGIEFNESPTIRDPLTDSGRRTLSSHTAKDADYLRELALCLERLGYMNDALLVADQALSKRPNGVGIQKIRQRIIDRVATADGQYPRTELK
;
A
#
# COMPACT_ATOMS: atom_id res chain seq x y z
N MET A 1 -33.72 9.11 -14.49
CA MET A 1 -32.91 8.19 -13.67
C MET A 1 -32.11 7.29 -14.60
N PRO A 2 -30.80 7.07 -14.36
CA PRO A 2 -30.00 6.13 -15.16
C PRO A 2 -30.53 4.70 -14.99
N GLU A 3 -30.24 3.83 -15.95
CA GLU A 3 -30.50 2.39 -15.80
C GLU A 3 -29.43 1.73 -14.91
N VAL A 4 -28.21 2.25 -14.95
CA VAL A 4 -27.06 1.72 -14.22
C VAL A 4 -26.29 2.86 -13.58
N LEU A 5 -25.91 2.71 -12.32
CA LEU A 5 -24.97 3.58 -11.64
C LEU A 5 -23.77 2.77 -11.18
N LEU A 6 -22.58 3.22 -11.58
CA LEU A 6 -21.32 2.59 -11.24
C LEU A 6 -20.54 3.47 -10.26
N HIS A 7 -20.28 2.95 -9.07
CA HIS A 7 -19.26 3.47 -8.17
C HIS A 7 -17.95 2.71 -8.38
N ILE A 8 -16.95 3.40 -8.94
CA ILE A 8 -15.75 2.74 -9.51
C ILE A 8 -14.49 2.86 -8.63
N GLY A 9 -14.59 3.45 -7.43
CA GLY A 9 -13.43 3.81 -6.61
C GLY A 9 -13.18 5.31 -6.60
N ALA A 10 -11.96 5.82 -6.54
CA ALA A 10 -10.63 5.20 -6.66
C ALA A 10 -10.21 4.39 -5.42
N PRO A 11 -9.05 3.70 -5.47
CA PRO A 11 -8.48 3.08 -4.28
C PRO A 11 -8.33 4.02 -3.09
N LYS A 12 -8.64 3.51 -1.89
CA LYS A 12 -8.46 4.22 -0.60
C LYS A 12 -9.25 5.52 -0.43
N SER A 13 -10.32 5.74 -1.20
CA SER A 13 -11.22 6.90 -1.10
C SER A 13 -12.54 6.61 -0.36
N GLY A 14 -12.52 5.67 0.59
CA GLY A 14 -13.71 5.33 1.41
C GLY A 14 -14.66 4.32 0.77
N THR A 15 -14.26 3.64 -0.31
CA THR A 15 -15.06 2.64 -1.04
C THR A 15 -15.69 1.57 -0.14
N SER A 16 -14.95 0.99 0.81
CA SER A 16 -15.50 -0.03 1.71
C SER A 16 -16.61 0.48 2.63
N ALA A 17 -16.58 1.77 2.99
CA ALA A 17 -17.61 2.40 3.82
C ALA A 17 -18.93 2.52 3.05
N ILE A 18 -18.87 3.04 1.81
CA ILE A 18 -20.00 3.08 0.87
C ILE A 18 -20.59 1.70 0.66
N GLN A 19 -19.75 0.71 0.34
CA GLN A 19 -20.23 -0.63 0.01
C GLN A 19 -20.87 -1.34 1.21
N ARG A 20 -20.27 -1.20 2.40
CA ARG A 20 -20.86 -1.72 3.64
C ARG A 20 -22.21 -1.07 3.92
N PHE A 21 -22.29 0.26 3.78
CA PHE A 21 -23.55 0.98 3.96
C PHE A 21 -24.62 0.47 2.98
N CYS A 22 -24.29 0.36 1.70
CA CYS A 22 -25.23 -0.15 0.69
C CYS A 22 -25.68 -1.58 1.01
N GLN A 23 -24.75 -2.46 1.39
CA GLN A 23 -25.06 -3.85 1.75
C GLN A 23 -26.02 -3.95 2.95
N LEU A 24 -25.78 -3.15 4.00
CA LEU A 24 -26.62 -3.15 5.21
C LEU A 24 -27.98 -2.49 4.99
N ASN A 25 -28.13 -1.65 3.95
CA ASN A 25 -29.35 -0.89 3.68
C ASN A 25 -30.01 -1.25 2.35
N ARG A 26 -29.75 -2.44 1.79
CA ARG A 26 -30.25 -2.88 0.47
C ARG A 26 -31.76 -2.71 0.32
N GLY A 27 -32.56 -3.19 1.28
CA GLY A 27 -34.01 -3.08 1.20
C GLY A 27 -34.51 -1.62 1.25
N TRP A 28 -33.80 -0.75 1.95
CA TRP A 28 -34.12 0.68 1.95
C TRP A 28 -33.70 1.34 0.61
N LEU A 29 -32.54 1.00 0.05
CA LEU A 29 -32.12 1.47 -1.28
C LEU A 29 -33.12 1.06 -2.37
N GLU A 30 -33.66 -0.17 -2.28
CA GLU A 30 -34.67 -0.66 -3.22
C GLU A 30 -35.95 0.20 -3.17
N GLN A 31 -36.39 0.62 -1.97
CA GLN A 31 -37.51 1.56 -1.80
C GLN A 31 -37.22 2.94 -2.40
N GLN A 32 -35.95 3.34 -2.49
CA GLN A 32 -35.52 4.57 -3.17
C GLN A 32 -35.31 4.39 -4.68
N GLY A 33 -35.62 3.20 -5.23
CA GLY A 33 -35.48 2.90 -6.65
C GLY A 33 -34.08 2.42 -7.07
N TYR A 34 -33.28 1.92 -6.13
CA TYR A 34 -31.93 1.38 -6.40
C TYR A 34 -31.83 -0.11 -6.03
N PHE A 35 -31.54 -0.95 -7.01
CA PHE A 35 -31.20 -2.35 -6.77
C PHE A 35 -29.70 -2.48 -6.58
N TYR A 36 -29.28 -2.82 -5.37
CA TYR A 36 -27.90 -3.13 -5.02
C TYR A 36 -27.75 -4.65 -4.82
N PRO A 37 -27.01 -5.36 -5.69
CA PRO A 37 -26.80 -6.80 -5.56
C PRO A 37 -26.12 -7.19 -4.24
N GLU A 38 -26.31 -8.45 -3.85
CA GLU A 38 -25.69 -8.98 -2.64
C GLU A 38 -24.20 -9.27 -2.84
N HIS A 39 -23.38 -8.92 -1.85
CA HIS A 39 -22.00 -9.38 -1.77
C HIS A 39 -21.58 -9.69 -0.32
N THR A 40 -20.50 -10.44 -0.16
CA THR A 40 -20.00 -10.89 1.15
C THR A 40 -19.18 -9.79 1.85
N LEU A 41 -19.35 -9.70 3.17
CA LEU A 41 -18.46 -8.92 4.05
C LEU A 41 -17.41 -9.85 4.65
N ASP A 42 -16.20 -9.34 4.91
CA ASP A 42 -15.19 -10.11 5.66
C ASP A 42 -15.50 -10.16 7.17
N VAL A 43 -14.68 -10.89 7.92
CA VAL A 43 -14.82 -11.06 9.37
C VAL A 43 -14.77 -9.74 10.16
N ASN A 44 -14.20 -8.69 9.57
CA ASN A 44 -14.09 -7.34 10.15
C ASN A 44 -15.20 -6.41 9.63
N GLY A 45 -16.17 -6.93 8.88
CA GLY A 45 -17.23 -6.14 8.24
C GLY A 45 -16.75 -5.27 7.08
N VAL A 46 -15.54 -5.50 6.56
CA VAL A 46 -15.01 -4.80 5.39
C VAL A 46 -15.62 -5.42 4.13
N SER A 47 -16.14 -4.54 3.29
CA SER A 47 -16.70 -4.93 2.00
C SER A 47 -15.63 -4.85 0.90
N GLY A 48 -15.60 -5.86 0.02
CA GLY A 48 -14.96 -5.78 -1.30
C GLY A 48 -15.89 -5.25 -2.41
N GLY A 49 -17.20 -5.17 -2.15
CA GLY A 49 -18.22 -4.80 -3.12
C GLY A 49 -18.46 -5.91 -4.13
N HIS A 50 -18.80 -5.54 -5.36
CA HIS A 50 -19.09 -6.49 -6.44
C HIS A 50 -17.79 -6.99 -7.11
N THR A 51 -16.90 -7.58 -6.33
CA THR A 51 -15.65 -8.19 -6.82
C THR A 51 -15.93 -9.36 -7.78
N GLN A 52 -17.12 -9.94 -7.78
CA GLN A 52 -17.53 -10.94 -8.77
C GLN A 52 -17.53 -10.35 -10.19
N LEU A 53 -17.87 -9.08 -10.36
CA LEU A 53 -17.77 -8.40 -11.64
C LEU A 53 -16.32 -7.95 -11.90
N ALA A 54 -15.75 -7.17 -10.98
CA ALA A 54 -14.44 -6.57 -11.18
C ALA A 54 -13.32 -7.62 -11.29
N GLY A 55 -13.36 -8.67 -10.47
CA GLY A 55 -12.40 -9.78 -10.49
C GLY A 55 -12.43 -10.56 -11.80
N ARG A 56 -13.62 -10.85 -12.34
CA ARG A 56 -13.76 -11.47 -13.68
C ARG A 56 -13.14 -10.59 -14.77
N LEU A 57 -13.39 -9.28 -14.73
CA LEU A 57 -12.77 -8.35 -15.67
C LEU A 57 -11.24 -8.29 -15.53
N ILE A 58 -10.74 -8.30 -14.30
CA ILE A 58 -9.29 -8.34 -14.01
C ILE A 58 -8.66 -9.64 -14.55
N ASN A 59 -9.34 -10.77 -14.42
CA ASN A 59 -8.88 -12.07 -14.90
C ASN A 59 -9.09 -12.28 -16.40
N GLY A 60 -9.67 -11.31 -17.12
CA GLY A 60 -9.97 -11.42 -18.56
C GLY A 60 -11.21 -12.26 -18.90
N GLU A 61 -11.99 -12.66 -17.92
CA GLU A 61 -13.22 -13.48 -18.06
C GLU A 61 -14.41 -12.62 -18.51
N ARG A 62 -14.29 -11.96 -19.68
CA ARG A 62 -15.23 -10.95 -20.17
C ARG A 62 -16.66 -11.47 -20.35
N ASP A 63 -16.83 -12.67 -20.90
CA ASP A 63 -18.16 -13.26 -21.13
C ASP A 63 -18.86 -13.58 -19.81
N ALA A 64 -18.12 -14.10 -18.83
CA ALA A 64 -18.65 -14.38 -17.50
C ALA A 64 -19.02 -13.08 -16.76
N ALA A 65 -18.23 -12.02 -16.92
CA ALA A 65 -18.54 -10.69 -16.38
C ALA A 65 -19.82 -10.12 -17.00
N ALA A 66 -19.95 -10.18 -18.33
CA ALA A 66 -21.13 -9.71 -19.06
C ALA A 66 -22.39 -10.51 -18.69
N HIS A 67 -22.27 -11.83 -18.54
CA HIS A 67 -23.37 -12.68 -18.12
C HIS A 67 -23.89 -12.28 -16.74
N TRP A 68 -22.99 -12.19 -15.74
CA TRP A 68 -23.36 -11.77 -14.39
C TRP A 68 -23.99 -10.37 -14.37
N PHE A 69 -23.41 -9.42 -15.10
CA PHE A 69 -23.95 -8.07 -15.21
C PHE A 69 -25.38 -8.08 -15.75
N ASN A 70 -25.64 -8.83 -16.83
CA ASN A 70 -26.95 -8.93 -17.46
C ASN A 70 -27.98 -9.60 -16.54
N GLU A 71 -27.58 -10.60 -15.74
CA GLU A 71 -28.44 -11.18 -14.71
C GLU A 71 -28.87 -10.11 -13.71
N GLN A 72 -27.92 -9.36 -13.13
CA GLN A 72 -28.21 -8.32 -12.14
C GLN A 72 -29.06 -7.19 -12.74
N LEU A 73 -28.80 -6.78 -13.98
CA LEU A 73 -29.63 -5.81 -14.70
C LEU A 73 -31.06 -6.32 -14.91
N GLY A 74 -31.23 -7.61 -15.20
CA GLY A 74 -32.54 -8.26 -15.28
C GLY A 74 -33.31 -8.20 -13.96
N HIS A 75 -32.64 -8.39 -12.82
CA HIS A 75 -33.23 -8.21 -11.49
C HIS A 75 -33.67 -6.77 -11.25
N ALA A 76 -32.79 -5.79 -11.49
CA ALA A 76 -33.09 -4.37 -11.34
C ALA A 76 -34.31 -3.95 -12.19
N ARG A 77 -34.37 -4.40 -13.45
CA ARG A 77 -35.48 -4.12 -14.37
C ARG A 77 -36.81 -4.70 -13.89
N ARG A 78 -36.83 -5.92 -13.35
CA ARG A 78 -38.05 -6.52 -12.77
C ARG A 78 -38.58 -5.71 -11.59
N GLN A 79 -37.70 -5.09 -10.82
CA GLN A 79 -38.03 -4.23 -9.69
C GLN A 79 -38.29 -2.77 -10.09
N LYS A 80 -38.18 -2.43 -11.39
CA LYS A 80 -38.23 -1.04 -11.90
C LYS A 80 -37.22 -0.11 -11.19
N ALA A 81 -36.08 -0.66 -10.81
CA ALA A 81 -35.01 0.03 -10.09
C ALA A 81 -33.78 0.25 -10.97
N CYS A 82 -32.96 1.23 -10.60
CA CYS A 82 -31.63 1.45 -11.15
C CYS A 82 -30.65 0.41 -10.59
N LEU A 83 -29.85 -0.23 -11.45
CA LEU A 83 -28.80 -1.14 -11.00
C LEU A 83 -27.64 -0.34 -10.41
N LEU A 84 -27.39 -0.50 -9.11
CA LEU A 84 -26.30 0.16 -8.39
C LEU A 84 -25.15 -0.82 -8.13
N LEU A 85 -23.99 -0.58 -8.75
CA LEU A 85 -22.80 -1.40 -8.56
C LEU A 85 -21.66 -0.58 -7.95
N SER A 86 -21.03 -1.11 -6.90
CA SER A 86 -19.80 -0.55 -6.34
C SER A 86 -18.67 -1.58 -6.31
N ALA A 87 -17.53 -1.28 -6.95
CA ALA A 87 -16.32 -2.10 -6.87
C ALA A 87 -15.07 -1.29 -7.25
N GLU A 88 -14.09 -1.26 -6.36
CA GLU A 88 -12.81 -0.55 -6.56
C GLU A 88 -12.01 -1.09 -7.76
N GLY A 89 -12.10 -2.40 -8.01
CA GLY A 89 -11.44 -3.03 -9.15
C GLY A 89 -11.99 -2.59 -10.52
N LEU A 90 -13.08 -1.81 -10.57
CA LEU A 90 -13.56 -1.21 -11.81
C LEU A 90 -12.76 0.04 -12.21
N TYR A 91 -11.94 0.61 -11.32
CA TYR A 91 -11.32 1.92 -11.53
C TYR A 91 -10.61 2.09 -12.89
N GLY A 92 -9.92 1.05 -13.37
CA GLY A 92 -9.27 1.01 -14.69
C GLY A 92 -9.87 0.00 -15.67
N ARG A 93 -11.21 -0.15 -15.68
CA ARG A 93 -11.97 -1.10 -16.52
C ARG A 93 -13.02 -0.41 -17.38
N GLU A 94 -12.76 0.83 -17.79
CA GLU A 94 -13.65 1.66 -18.59
C GLU A 94 -14.01 1.03 -19.94
N ALA A 95 -13.03 0.40 -20.62
CA ALA A 95 -13.21 -0.17 -21.94
C ALA A 95 -14.13 -1.40 -21.89
N GLU A 96 -13.88 -2.30 -20.94
CA GLU A 96 -14.73 -3.47 -20.71
C GLU A 96 -16.14 -3.08 -20.28
N MET A 97 -16.27 -2.11 -19.36
CA MET A 97 -17.59 -1.68 -18.90
C MET A 97 -18.37 -0.97 -19.99
N SER A 98 -17.74 -0.11 -20.80
CA SER A 98 -18.40 0.54 -21.95
C SER A 98 -18.95 -0.48 -22.95
N ALA A 99 -18.23 -1.58 -23.19
CA ALA A 99 -18.70 -2.67 -24.02
C ALA A 99 -19.90 -3.42 -23.40
N ILE A 100 -19.83 -3.75 -22.11
CA ILE A 100 -20.90 -4.47 -21.38
C ILE A 100 -22.18 -3.63 -21.29
N THR A 101 -22.05 -2.31 -21.08
CA THR A 101 -23.19 -1.41 -20.87
C THR A 101 -23.66 -0.71 -22.14
N LYS A 102 -23.25 -1.19 -23.32
CA LYS A 102 -23.55 -0.54 -24.60
C LYS A 102 -25.06 -0.36 -24.79
N GLY A 103 -25.47 0.87 -25.06
CA GLY A 103 -26.87 1.24 -25.28
C GLY A 103 -27.69 1.46 -24.01
N LEU A 104 -27.08 1.39 -22.81
CA LEU A 104 -27.72 1.71 -21.54
C LEU A 104 -27.42 3.16 -21.13
N ARG A 105 -28.32 3.75 -20.35
CA ARG A 105 -28.03 5.03 -19.66
C ARG A 105 -27.26 4.76 -18.38
N VAL A 106 -25.96 5.04 -18.39
CA VAL A 106 -25.04 4.78 -17.29
C VAL A 106 -24.59 6.08 -16.64
N ARG A 107 -24.54 6.12 -15.31
CA ARG A 107 -23.90 7.20 -14.54
C ARG A 107 -22.70 6.65 -13.78
N ILE A 108 -21.59 7.37 -13.81
CA ILE A 108 -20.35 7.02 -13.11
C ILE A 108 -20.19 7.96 -11.91
N VAL A 109 -19.88 7.40 -10.75
CA VAL A 109 -19.53 8.14 -9.53
C VAL A 109 -18.19 7.63 -9.02
N ALA A 110 -17.27 8.53 -8.71
CA ALA A 110 -16.00 8.16 -8.12
C ALA A 110 -15.49 9.24 -7.17
N PHE A 111 -14.67 8.83 -6.21
CA PHE A 111 -14.01 9.71 -5.27
C PHE A 111 -12.50 9.56 -5.39
N LEU A 112 -11.78 10.68 -5.37
CA LEU A 112 -10.32 10.70 -5.44
C LEU A 112 -9.74 11.30 -4.17
N ARG A 113 -8.83 10.57 -3.54
CA ARG A 113 -8.07 11.07 -2.40
C ARG A 113 -6.87 11.88 -2.90
N ALA A 114 -6.44 12.87 -2.12
CA ALA A 114 -5.20 13.59 -2.41
C ALA A 114 -4.06 12.57 -2.58
N PRO A 115 -3.27 12.65 -3.66
CA PRO A 115 -2.24 11.67 -3.95
C PRO A 115 -1.28 11.39 -2.79
N ILE A 116 -0.83 12.41 -2.06
CA ILE A 116 0.08 12.21 -0.93
C ILE A 116 -0.60 11.46 0.23
N ASP A 117 -1.86 11.79 0.54
CA ASP A 117 -2.61 11.11 1.60
C ASP A 117 -2.93 9.66 1.23
N TYR A 118 -3.13 9.39 -0.06
CA TYR A 118 -3.19 8.03 -0.55
C TYR A 118 -1.89 7.27 -0.26
N LEU A 119 -0.71 7.88 -0.46
CA LEU A 119 0.58 7.22 -0.19
C LEU A 119 0.70 6.82 1.28
N LEU A 120 0.34 7.75 2.17
CA LEU A 120 0.34 7.53 3.61
C LEU A 120 -0.60 6.37 3.98
N SER A 121 -1.81 6.38 3.43
CA SER A 121 -2.82 5.35 3.65
C SER A 121 -2.38 3.97 3.12
N ASN A 122 -1.76 3.94 1.93
CA ASN A 122 -1.25 2.74 1.31
C ASN A 122 -0.05 2.17 2.08
N HIS A 123 0.87 3.03 2.53
CA HIS A 123 2.00 2.66 3.36
C HIS A 123 1.54 2.00 4.68
N ASN A 124 0.58 2.63 5.37
CA ASN A 124 0.00 2.08 6.59
C ASN A 124 -0.65 0.71 6.34
N GLN A 125 -1.36 0.55 5.22
CA GLN A 125 -1.95 -0.74 4.85
C GLN A 125 -0.89 -1.80 4.54
N GLY A 126 0.20 -1.42 3.84
CA GLY A 126 1.34 -2.29 3.58
C GLY A 126 1.92 -2.88 4.86
N ILE A 127 2.11 -2.04 5.88
CA ILE A 127 2.58 -2.48 7.20
C ILE A 127 1.54 -3.36 7.92
N LYS A 128 0.27 -2.95 7.92
CA LYS A 128 -0.79 -3.68 8.65
C LYS A 128 -1.08 -5.07 8.06
N ARG A 129 -1.24 -5.15 6.75
CA ARG A 129 -1.84 -6.33 6.07
C ARG A 129 -0.88 -7.12 5.19
N HIS A 130 0.25 -6.52 4.81
CA HIS A 130 1.17 -7.10 3.83
C HIS A 130 2.59 -7.25 4.38
N MET A 131 2.73 -7.29 5.72
CA MET A 131 4.01 -7.45 6.43
C MET A 131 5.10 -6.45 5.98
N GLY A 132 4.71 -5.24 5.57
CA GLY A 132 5.63 -4.22 5.13
C GLY A 132 6.62 -3.82 6.23
N THR A 133 7.90 -3.71 5.88
CA THR A 133 8.98 -3.29 6.80
C THR A 133 9.66 -1.99 6.36
N GLN A 134 9.33 -1.47 5.17
CA GLN A 134 9.88 -0.22 4.64
C GLN A 134 9.44 0.98 5.47
N ARG A 135 10.27 2.02 5.61
CA ARG A 135 9.88 3.28 6.26
C ARG A 135 9.07 4.15 5.32
N LEU A 136 8.28 5.06 5.88
CA LEU A 136 7.45 5.99 5.10
C LEU A 136 8.27 6.83 4.12
N ILE A 137 9.41 7.39 4.54
CA ILE A 137 10.27 8.22 3.69
C ILE A 137 10.78 7.43 2.48
N ASP A 138 11.23 6.20 2.69
CA ASP A 138 11.71 5.33 1.60
C ASP A 138 10.57 4.97 0.64
N ALA A 139 9.40 4.63 1.19
CA ALA A 139 8.21 4.32 0.39
C ALA A 139 7.77 5.53 -0.46
N ALA A 140 7.71 6.72 0.15
CA ALA A 140 7.35 7.96 -0.52
C ALA A 140 8.41 8.37 -1.56
N SER A 141 9.70 8.21 -1.27
CA SER A 141 10.78 8.54 -2.22
C SER A 141 10.78 7.60 -3.44
N GLY A 142 10.49 6.31 -3.23
CA GLY A 142 10.37 5.33 -4.32
C GLY A 142 9.28 5.71 -5.33
N MET A 143 8.26 6.46 -4.91
CA MET A 143 7.15 6.85 -5.77
C MET A 143 7.49 7.86 -6.86
N LEU A 144 8.54 8.68 -6.66
CA LEU A 144 9.04 9.57 -7.72
C LEU A 144 9.52 8.81 -8.96
N ARG A 145 9.68 7.48 -8.85
CA ARG A 145 10.18 6.59 -9.91
C ARG A 145 9.10 5.66 -10.48
N LEU A 146 7.90 5.66 -9.92
CA LEU A 146 6.83 4.74 -10.29
C LEU A 146 5.79 5.41 -11.20
N PRO A 147 5.04 4.63 -12.00
CA PRO A 147 3.85 5.13 -12.70
C PRO A 147 2.81 5.61 -11.68
N VAL A 148 2.39 6.87 -11.78
CA VAL A 148 1.44 7.51 -10.86
C VAL A 148 0.06 7.75 -11.49
N GLU A 149 -0.19 7.25 -12.69
CA GLU A 149 -1.43 7.51 -13.43
C GLU A 149 -2.69 7.10 -12.65
N PRO A 150 -2.77 5.90 -12.02
CA PRO A 150 -3.94 5.54 -11.22
C PRO A 150 -4.11 6.46 -10.01
N LEU A 151 -3.00 6.91 -9.42
CA LEU A 151 -3.01 7.75 -8.23
C LEU A 151 -3.55 9.15 -8.49
N VAL A 152 -3.23 9.73 -9.65
CA VAL A 152 -3.55 11.12 -9.99
C VAL A 152 -4.87 11.27 -10.75
N GLY A 153 -5.71 10.25 -10.75
CA GLY A 153 -7.04 10.34 -11.37
C GLY A 153 -7.06 10.16 -12.89
N VAL A 154 -5.97 9.75 -13.55
CA VAL A 154 -5.96 9.55 -15.02
C VAL A 154 -7.05 8.59 -15.52
N PRO A 155 -7.41 7.50 -14.81
CA PRO A 155 -8.54 6.68 -15.22
C PRO A 155 -9.86 7.45 -15.37
N PHE A 156 -10.08 8.54 -14.64
CA PHE A 156 -11.28 9.38 -14.79
C PHE A 156 -11.41 9.98 -16.19
N LEU A 157 -10.29 10.39 -16.81
CA LEU A 157 -10.30 10.87 -18.19
C LEU A 157 -10.81 9.78 -19.14
N ARG A 158 -10.35 8.55 -18.95
CA ARG A 158 -10.71 7.40 -19.79
C ARG A 158 -12.18 6.99 -19.60
N TRP A 159 -12.69 7.05 -18.36
CA TRP A 159 -14.12 6.90 -18.09
C TRP A 159 -14.95 7.98 -18.77
N ALA A 160 -14.52 9.23 -18.70
CA ALA A 160 -15.21 10.36 -19.33
C ALA A 160 -15.16 10.28 -20.87
N ASP A 161 -14.06 9.82 -21.45
CA ASP A 161 -13.95 9.55 -22.89
C ASP A 161 -14.91 8.43 -23.35
N ALA A 162 -15.11 7.41 -22.50
CA ALA A 162 -15.95 6.26 -22.84
C ALA A 162 -17.46 6.51 -22.63
N PHE A 163 -17.84 7.40 -21.72
CA PHE A 163 -19.24 7.59 -21.29
C PHE A 163 -19.79 9.01 -21.44
N GLY A 164 -18.93 10.01 -21.64
CA GLY A 164 -19.28 11.42 -21.63
C GLY A 164 -19.09 12.08 -20.25
N ASP A 165 -18.67 13.34 -20.25
CA ASP A 165 -18.38 14.12 -19.05
C ASP A 165 -19.63 14.30 -18.19
N GLU A 166 -20.80 14.48 -18.82
CA GLU A 166 -22.08 14.69 -18.15
C GLU A 166 -22.62 13.44 -17.46
N GLN A 167 -22.10 12.26 -17.80
CA GLN A 167 -22.40 11.02 -17.09
C GLN A 167 -21.46 10.76 -15.92
N CYS A 168 -20.37 11.53 -15.79
CA CYS A 168 -19.32 11.31 -14.82
C CYS A 168 -19.37 12.31 -13.67
N VAL A 169 -19.37 11.80 -12.44
CA VAL A 169 -19.27 12.61 -11.23
C VAL A 169 -18.06 12.18 -10.43
N PHE A 170 -17.02 13.01 -10.46
CA PHE A 170 -15.78 12.78 -9.75
C PHE A 170 -15.60 13.82 -8.66
N LEU A 171 -15.38 13.38 -7.43
CA LEU A 171 -15.35 14.25 -6.25
C LEU A 171 -14.09 14.04 -5.41
N PRO A 172 -13.60 15.07 -4.71
CA PRO A 172 -12.51 14.91 -3.75
C PRO A 172 -12.98 14.08 -2.54
N TYR A 173 -12.09 13.24 -2.01
CA TYR A 173 -12.26 12.52 -0.76
C TYR A 173 -11.36 13.12 0.33
N GLN A 174 -11.97 13.44 1.47
CA GLN A 174 -11.29 13.80 2.71
C GLN A 174 -11.76 12.86 3.81
N SER A 175 -10.84 12.36 4.63
CA SER A 175 -11.22 11.45 5.71
C SER A 175 -12.05 12.19 6.77
N PRO A 176 -13.08 11.56 7.37
CA PRO A 176 -13.77 12.14 8.54
C PRO A 176 -12.83 12.43 9.72
N LEU A 177 -11.74 11.67 9.84
CA LEU A 177 -10.69 11.92 10.85
C LEU A 177 -9.89 13.21 10.57
N GLU A 178 -9.92 13.70 9.34
CA GLU A 178 -9.23 14.90 8.87
C GLU A 178 -10.23 16.07 8.71
N GLY A 179 -11.43 15.96 9.29
CA GLY A 179 -12.48 16.98 9.20
C GLY A 179 -13.40 16.86 7.98
N GLY A 180 -13.30 15.78 7.21
CA GLY A 180 -14.21 15.49 6.09
C GLY A 180 -15.61 15.06 6.56
N GLU A 181 -16.59 15.15 5.67
CA GLU A 181 -17.92 14.58 5.90
C GLU A 181 -17.89 13.04 5.69
N PRO A 182 -18.74 12.27 6.39
CA PRO A 182 -18.97 10.86 6.05
C PRO A 182 -19.26 10.66 4.56
N ILE A 183 -18.44 9.82 3.92
CA ILE A 183 -18.45 9.64 2.46
C ILE A 183 -19.75 9.04 1.96
N GLU A 184 -20.42 8.24 2.78
CA GLU A 184 -21.72 7.66 2.50
C GLU A 184 -22.79 8.75 2.30
N GLY A 185 -22.76 9.82 3.11
CA GLY A 185 -23.65 10.96 2.96
C GLY A 185 -23.41 11.72 1.65
N VAL A 186 -22.14 11.94 1.30
CA VAL A 186 -21.75 12.55 0.03
C VAL A 186 -22.22 11.69 -1.16
N PHE A 187 -22.05 10.37 -1.06
CA PHE A 187 -22.47 9.42 -2.08
C PHE A 187 -23.99 9.38 -2.27
N LEU A 188 -24.77 9.36 -1.18
CA LEU A 188 -26.23 9.38 -1.23
C LEU A 188 -26.77 10.62 -1.95
N ARG A 189 -26.13 11.79 -1.76
CA ARG A 189 -26.50 13.01 -2.51
C ARG A 189 -26.30 12.85 -4.01
N GLN A 190 -25.30 12.07 -4.44
CA GLN A 190 -25.11 11.76 -5.87
C GLN A 190 -26.17 10.80 -6.43
N LEU A 191 -26.79 10.00 -5.56
CA LEU A 191 -27.99 9.23 -5.87
C LEU A 191 -29.28 10.11 -5.87
N GLY A 192 -29.17 11.40 -5.55
CA GLY A 192 -30.34 12.27 -5.39
C GLY A 192 -31.11 12.06 -4.09
N ILE A 193 -30.52 11.35 -3.12
CA ILE A 193 -31.11 11.10 -1.81
C ILE A 193 -30.59 12.14 -0.83
N THR A 194 -31.46 13.05 -0.39
CA THR A 194 -31.12 14.20 0.46
C THR A 194 -31.85 14.22 1.80
N ASP A 195 -32.58 13.15 2.15
CA ASP A 195 -33.35 13.09 3.39
C ASP A 195 -32.43 13.14 4.63
N VAL A 196 -32.66 14.14 5.48
CA VAL A 196 -31.91 14.42 6.71
C VAL A 196 -31.98 13.24 7.70
N LYS A 197 -33.10 12.50 7.76
CA LYS A 197 -33.24 11.33 8.64
C LYS A 197 -32.35 10.16 8.20
N VAL A 198 -32.01 10.10 6.92
CA VAL A 198 -31.14 9.07 6.34
C VAL A 198 -29.68 9.39 6.61
N LEU A 199 -29.29 10.67 6.52
CA LEU A 199 -27.95 11.12 6.89
C LEU A 199 -27.65 10.85 8.38
N GLY A 200 -28.64 11.01 9.27
CA GLY A 200 -28.50 10.64 10.69
C GLY A 200 -28.22 9.15 10.96
N LYS A 201 -28.54 8.23 10.02
CA LYS A 201 -28.15 6.81 10.12
C LYS A 201 -26.68 6.57 9.79
N VAL A 202 -26.07 7.45 8.99
CA VAL A 202 -24.64 7.38 8.64
C VAL A 202 -23.78 7.75 9.85
N GLU A 203 -24.19 8.76 10.63
CA GLU A 203 -23.48 9.21 11.84
C GLU A 203 -23.44 8.13 12.95
N ALA A 204 -24.50 7.32 13.06
CA ALA A 204 -24.60 6.26 14.06
C ALA A 204 -23.74 5.01 13.76
N ALA A 205 -23.23 4.85 12.53
CA ALA A 205 -22.51 3.64 12.13
C ALA A 205 -21.11 3.47 12.76
N GLY A 206 -20.59 4.52 13.41
CA GLY A 206 -19.29 4.52 14.08
C GLY A 206 -18.11 4.45 13.10
N ILE A 207 -16.98 5.05 13.48
CA ILE A 207 -15.74 4.94 12.71
C ILE A 207 -15.20 3.53 12.92
N THR A 208 -15.56 2.60 12.04
CA THR A 208 -15.31 1.17 12.24
C THR A 208 -13.85 0.73 12.03
N ASN A 209 -12.92 1.64 11.77
CA ASN A 209 -11.50 1.31 11.67
C ASN A 209 -10.61 2.56 11.81
N ARG A 210 -10.20 2.90 13.03
CA ARG A 210 -9.19 3.96 13.21
C ARG A 210 -7.84 3.46 12.66
N SER A 211 -7.13 4.33 11.95
CA SER A 211 -5.74 4.05 11.57
C SER A 211 -4.88 3.84 12.81
N TYR A 212 -3.78 3.11 12.68
CA TYR A 212 -2.81 3.05 13.79
C TYR A 212 -2.26 4.44 14.08
N VAL A 213 -2.01 4.68 15.36
CA VAL A 213 -1.15 5.79 15.78
C VAL A 213 0.30 5.51 15.38
N ARG A 214 1.12 6.54 15.23
CA ARG A 214 2.49 6.41 14.71
C ARG A 214 3.35 5.40 15.45
N SER A 215 3.27 5.37 16.79
CA SER A 215 4.04 4.43 17.62
C SER A 215 3.65 2.97 17.37
N ALA A 216 2.34 2.67 17.33
CA ALA A 216 1.82 1.34 17.04
C ALA A 216 2.20 0.87 15.63
N LEU A 217 2.16 1.77 14.64
CA LEU A 217 2.59 1.45 13.28
C LEU A 217 4.09 1.15 13.19
N GLU A 218 4.93 1.94 13.83
CA GLU A 218 6.37 1.66 13.87
C GLU A 218 6.65 0.33 14.57
N ILE A 219 5.98 0.02 15.69
CA ILE A 219 6.10 -1.31 16.32
C ILE A 219 5.66 -2.43 15.36
N LYS A 220 4.51 -2.32 14.69
CA LYS A 220 4.08 -3.32 13.71
C LYS A 220 5.13 -3.51 12.60
N ARG A 221 5.69 -2.42 12.08
CA ARG A 221 6.75 -2.44 11.05
C ARG A 221 7.99 -3.20 11.51
N LEU A 222 8.40 -3.03 12.77
CA LEU A 222 9.52 -3.76 13.36
C LEU A 222 9.19 -5.24 13.53
N LEU A 223 8.02 -5.55 14.11
CA LEU A 223 7.54 -6.93 14.30
C LEU A 223 7.40 -7.70 12.99
N ASN A 224 7.04 -7.04 11.89
CA ASN A 224 6.96 -7.63 10.56
C ASN A 224 8.30 -8.20 10.05
N THR A 225 9.44 -7.94 10.71
CA THR A 225 10.70 -8.63 10.41
C THR A 225 10.75 -10.07 10.91
N VAL A 226 9.86 -10.45 11.83
CA VAL A 226 9.80 -11.76 12.50
C VAL A 226 8.47 -12.46 12.22
N LEU A 227 7.35 -11.72 12.22
CA LEU A 227 6.01 -12.29 12.04
C LEU A 227 5.81 -13.22 10.82
N PRO A 228 6.46 -13.01 9.66
CA PRO A 228 6.35 -13.95 8.53
C PRO A 228 6.85 -15.37 8.83
N GLU A 229 7.67 -15.55 9.87
CA GLU A 229 8.25 -16.84 10.27
C GLU A 229 7.42 -17.52 11.38
N LEU A 230 6.27 -16.95 11.74
CA LEU A 230 5.38 -17.43 12.78
C LEU A 230 4.00 -17.79 12.19
N ALA A 231 3.19 -18.49 12.98
CA ALA A 231 1.82 -18.80 12.57
C ALA A 231 0.98 -17.53 12.41
N ASP A 232 0.07 -17.51 11.43
CA ASP A 232 -0.80 -16.36 11.13
C ASP A 232 -1.59 -15.86 12.36
N GLU A 233 -1.95 -16.76 13.27
CA GLU A 233 -2.62 -16.43 14.53
C GLU A 233 -1.84 -15.41 15.38
N VAL A 234 -0.51 -15.53 15.40
CA VAL A 234 0.37 -14.58 16.11
C VAL A 234 0.21 -13.19 15.50
N ALA A 235 0.22 -13.09 14.17
CA ALA A 235 0.08 -11.81 13.48
C ALA A 235 -1.30 -11.16 13.70
N TYR A 236 -2.38 -11.95 13.78
CA TYR A 236 -3.72 -11.47 14.09
C TYR A 236 -3.82 -10.92 15.52
N ARG A 237 -3.28 -11.64 16.52
CA ARG A 237 -3.26 -11.17 17.91
C ARG A 237 -2.45 -9.88 18.07
N VAL A 238 -1.32 -9.76 17.39
CA VAL A 238 -0.54 -8.51 17.32
C VAL A 238 -1.38 -7.39 16.74
N ASP A 239 -2.08 -7.62 15.62
CA ASP A 239 -2.91 -6.60 14.99
C ASP A 239 -4.03 -6.11 15.93
N TRP A 240 -4.71 -7.03 16.61
CA TRP A 240 -5.76 -6.70 17.59
C TRP A 240 -5.25 -5.88 18.77
N SER A 241 -4.11 -6.24 19.37
CA SER A 241 -3.54 -5.47 20.49
C SER A 241 -3.13 -4.06 20.06
N LEU A 242 -2.45 -3.93 18.92
CA LEU A 242 -1.99 -2.63 18.40
C LEU A 242 -3.15 -1.74 17.94
N GLN A 243 -4.23 -2.33 17.40
CA GLN A 243 -5.46 -1.60 17.10
C GLN A 243 -6.12 -1.12 18.39
N GLY A 244 -6.28 -1.99 19.39
CA GLY A 244 -6.86 -1.61 20.69
C GLY A 244 -6.03 -0.54 21.42
N TYR A 245 -4.70 -0.57 21.31
CA TYR A 245 -3.83 0.51 21.78
C TYR A 245 -4.10 1.82 21.04
N SER A 246 -4.15 1.77 19.71
CA SER A 246 -4.39 2.96 18.88
C SER A 246 -5.74 3.61 19.16
N ASP A 247 -6.77 2.82 19.48
CA ASP A 247 -8.09 3.34 19.80
C ASP A 247 -8.12 4.12 21.13
N ARG A 248 -7.24 3.75 22.08
CA ARG A 248 -7.11 4.39 23.40
C ARG A 248 -6.12 5.56 23.44
N ALA A 249 -5.10 5.56 22.58
CA ALA A 249 -4.04 6.57 22.53
C ALA A 249 -4.51 7.86 21.82
N THR A 250 -5.50 8.54 22.40
CA THR A 250 -6.18 9.71 21.80
C THR A 250 -5.27 10.93 21.59
N GLU A 251 -4.17 11.00 22.32
CA GLU A 251 -3.14 12.04 22.22
C GLU A 251 -2.16 11.80 21.07
N GLN A 252 -2.12 10.58 20.52
CA GLN A 252 -1.29 10.26 19.38
C GLN A 252 -2.11 10.29 18.08
N ARG A 253 -1.48 10.77 17.01
CA ARG A 253 -2.04 10.75 15.66
C ARG A 253 -1.36 9.69 14.80
N GLY A 254 -2.01 9.34 13.70
CA GLY A 254 -1.39 8.60 12.59
C GLY A 254 -0.42 9.48 11.79
N HIS A 255 0.23 8.90 10.80
CA HIS A 255 1.10 9.67 9.91
C HIS A 255 0.32 10.68 9.06
N THR A 256 0.87 11.88 8.92
CA THR A 256 0.35 12.90 8.01
C THR A 256 1.41 13.38 7.03
N VAL A 257 1.01 14.16 6.03
CA VAL A 257 1.91 14.79 5.05
C VAL A 257 3.01 15.64 5.70
N ASN A 258 2.78 16.13 6.92
CA ASN A 258 3.76 16.90 7.69
C ASN A 258 4.87 16.04 8.31
N ASP A 259 4.74 14.71 8.28
CA ASP A 259 5.81 13.79 8.72
C ASP A 259 6.84 13.51 7.62
N LEU A 260 6.59 13.94 6.39
CA LEU A 260 7.56 13.88 5.30
C LEU A 260 8.53 15.07 5.38
N PRO A 261 9.82 14.88 5.05
CA PRO A 261 10.76 15.98 4.89
C PRO A 261 10.20 17.03 3.92
N ALA A 262 10.37 18.31 4.25
CA ALA A 262 9.81 19.41 3.45
C ALA A 262 10.28 19.38 1.97
N THR A 263 11.54 19.00 1.73
CA THR A 263 12.11 18.83 0.39
C THR A 263 11.39 17.71 -0.38
N LEU A 264 11.25 16.53 0.22
CA LEU A 264 10.55 15.40 -0.37
C LEU A 264 9.07 15.72 -0.64
N ARG A 265 8.41 16.44 0.28
CA ARG A 265 7.03 16.87 0.09
C ARG A 265 6.90 17.79 -1.13
N ALA A 266 7.79 18.78 -1.26
CA ALA A 266 7.78 19.70 -2.41
C ALA A 266 8.04 18.96 -3.73
N GLU A 267 9.01 18.04 -3.74
CA GLU A 267 9.30 17.20 -4.92
C GLU A 267 8.10 16.33 -5.32
N LEU A 268 7.46 15.67 -4.35
CA LEU A 268 6.25 14.86 -4.58
C LEU A 268 5.10 15.72 -5.11
N GLN A 269 4.84 16.86 -4.48
CA GLN A 269 3.78 17.78 -4.90
C GLN A 269 4.00 18.24 -6.35
N ALA A 270 5.21 18.70 -6.70
CA ALA A 270 5.52 19.12 -8.05
C ALA A 270 5.36 17.97 -9.07
N HIS A 271 5.87 16.78 -8.74
CA HIS A 271 5.76 15.61 -9.60
C HIS A 271 4.30 15.19 -9.84
N LEU A 272 3.50 15.13 -8.78
CA LEU A 272 2.11 14.68 -8.83
C LEU A 272 1.19 15.73 -9.47
N TYR A 273 1.42 17.02 -9.20
CA TYR A 273 0.66 18.12 -9.81
C TYR A 273 0.74 18.10 -11.32
N ILE A 274 1.95 17.97 -11.89
CA ILE A 274 2.15 17.92 -13.35
C ILE A 274 1.31 16.80 -13.99
N LYS A 275 1.21 15.65 -13.31
CA LYS A 275 0.47 14.49 -13.80
C LYS A 275 -1.04 14.61 -13.59
N MET A 276 -1.45 15.34 -12.55
CA MET A 276 -2.85 15.57 -12.22
C MET A 276 -3.47 16.75 -12.99
N ALA A 277 -2.65 17.66 -13.53
CA ALA A 277 -3.12 18.87 -14.20
C ALA A 277 -4.19 18.62 -15.29
N PRO A 278 -4.06 17.62 -16.20
CA PRO A 278 -5.11 17.35 -17.20
C PRO A 278 -6.43 16.87 -16.57
N VAL A 279 -6.35 16.18 -15.44
CA VAL A 279 -7.54 15.71 -14.70
C VAL A 279 -8.26 16.88 -14.04
N ILE A 280 -7.51 17.83 -13.48
CA ILE A 280 -8.07 19.04 -12.86
C ILE A 280 -8.64 19.99 -13.90
N GLU A 281 -7.98 20.14 -15.05
CA GLU A 281 -8.48 20.96 -16.15
C GLU A 281 -9.86 20.48 -16.62
N ARG A 282 -10.04 19.16 -16.78
CA ARG A 282 -11.34 18.57 -17.17
C ARG A 282 -12.35 18.52 -16.01
N PHE A 283 -11.87 18.33 -14.77
CA PHE A 283 -12.71 18.24 -13.57
C PHE A 283 -12.25 19.23 -12.48
N PRO A 284 -12.57 20.52 -12.60
CA PRO A 284 -12.10 21.56 -11.68
C PRO A 284 -12.51 21.36 -10.21
N VAL A 285 -13.57 20.58 -9.95
CA VAL A 285 -14.00 20.18 -8.60
C VAL A 285 -12.91 19.43 -7.82
N LEU A 286 -11.92 18.85 -8.51
CA LEU A 286 -10.80 18.13 -7.90
C LEU A 286 -9.62 19.04 -7.51
N THR A 287 -9.68 20.35 -7.79
CA THR A 287 -8.63 21.33 -7.43
C THR A 287 -8.20 21.28 -5.96
N PRO A 288 -9.08 21.05 -4.96
CA PRO A 288 -8.66 20.95 -3.56
C PRO A 288 -7.61 19.85 -3.28
N LEU A 289 -7.50 18.82 -4.13
CA LEU A 289 -6.58 17.69 -3.93
C LEU A 289 -5.11 18.03 -4.15
N ILE A 290 -4.83 19.17 -4.76
CA ILE A 290 -3.48 19.69 -5.02
C ILE A 290 -3.19 20.96 -4.22
N ALA A 291 -4.11 21.40 -3.37
CA ALA A 291 -3.90 22.59 -2.56
C ALA A 291 -2.64 22.40 -1.70
N GLU A 292 -1.80 23.44 -1.65
CA GLU A 292 -0.60 23.41 -0.83
C GLU A 292 -0.98 23.15 0.63
N CYS A 293 -0.37 22.14 1.24
CA CYS A 293 -0.40 22.04 2.69
C CYS A 293 0.37 23.24 3.24
N ASP A 294 -0.33 24.18 3.87
CA ASP A 294 0.28 25.33 4.53
C ASP A 294 1.48 24.86 5.37
N ALA A 295 2.67 25.26 4.93
CA ALA A 295 3.93 25.02 5.62
C ALA A 295 3.94 25.65 7.04
N ALA A 296 2.92 26.46 7.35
CA ALA A 296 2.70 27.12 8.62
C ALA A 296 1.86 26.33 9.64
N THR A 297 1.54 25.05 9.38
CA THR A 297 0.98 24.21 10.45
C THR A 297 2.08 23.86 11.45
N ASN A 298 2.01 24.50 12.63
CA ASN A 298 2.86 24.31 13.80
C ASN A 298 3.49 22.92 13.82
N LEU A 299 4.79 22.85 13.56
CA LEU A 299 5.60 21.69 13.88
C LEU A 299 5.48 21.54 15.40
N GLU A 300 4.57 20.67 15.84
CA GLU A 300 4.60 20.12 17.18
C GLU A 300 6.06 19.77 17.49
N PRO A 301 6.61 20.21 18.63
CA PRO A 301 7.99 19.92 18.97
C PRO A 301 8.21 18.41 18.83
N PHE A 302 9.36 18.03 18.25
CA PHE A 302 9.70 16.61 18.08
C PHE A 302 9.72 15.93 19.45
N VAL A 303 8.61 15.29 19.80
CA VAL A 303 8.53 14.34 20.91
C VAL A 303 8.92 13.00 20.32
N GLY A 304 9.97 12.38 20.86
CA GLY A 304 10.40 11.05 20.44
C GLY A 304 9.22 10.07 20.43
N LEU A 305 9.17 9.19 19.43
CA LEU A 305 8.15 8.14 19.37
C LEU A 305 8.37 7.15 20.51
N ASP A 306 7.43 7.09 21.46
CA ASP A 306 7.42 6.06 22.49
C ASP A 306 6.98 4.72 21.87
N LEU A 307 7.97 3.86 21.62
CA LEU A 307 7.76 2.51 21.10
C LEU A 307 7.52 1.49 22.23
N TYR A 308 7.87 1.83 23.47
CA TYR A 308 7.67 0.95 24.61
C TYR A 308 6.20 0.88 25.00
N ALA A 309 5.44 1.98 24.96
CA ALA A 309 4.01 1.98 25.29
C ALA A 309 3.17 0.96 24.47
N PRO A 310 3.20 0.95 23.12
CA PRO A 310 2.49 -0.06 22.35
C PRO A 310 3.05 -1.48 22.55
N LEU A 311 4.35 -1.64 22.77
CA LEU A 311 4.94 -2.95 23.06
C LEU A 311 4.48 -3.50 24.42
N GLN A 312 4.41 -2.65 25.45
CA GLN A 312 3.89 -3.01 26.78
C GLN A 312 2.41 -3.35 26.75
N ALA A 313 1.63 -2.68 25.89
CA ALA A 313 0.25 -3.08 25.64
C ALA A 313 0.18 -4.50 25.05
N LEU A 314 1.04 -4.83 24.09
CA LEU A 314 1.13 -6.18 23.52
C LEU A 314 1.55 -7.22 24.57
N VAL A 315 2.53 -6.91 25.43
CA VAL A 315 2.95 -7.80 26.53
C VAL A 315 1.81 -8.08 27.50
N ARG A 316 1.02 -7.07 27.85
CA ARG A 316 -0.14 -7.23 28.75
C ARG A 316 -1.26 -8.03 28.10
N ASP A 317 -1.55 -7.76 26.83
CA ASP A 317 -2.68 -8.36 26.13
C ASP A 317 -2.38 -9.82 25.74
N TYR A 318 -1.15 -10.12 25.30
CA TYR A 318 -0.71 -11.44 24.82
C TYR A 318 0.76 -11.76 25.17
N PRO A 319 1.07 -12.10 26.44
CA PRO A 319 2.45 -12.37 26.85
C PRO A 319 3.08 -13.58 26.11
N ASP A 320 2.29 -14.62 25.84
CA ASP A 320 2.69 -15.81 25.09
C ASP A 320 3.10 -15.49 23.64
N VAL A 321 2.43 -14.52 23.02
CA VAL A 321 2.75 -14.04 21.67
C VAL A 321 4.10 -13.31 21.67
N VAL A 322 4.38 -12.50 22.70
CA VAL A 322 5.67 -11.80 22.81
C VAL A 322 6.82 -12.77 23.04
N GLU A 323 6.61 -13.82 23.85
CA GLU A 323 7.60 -14.88 24.02
C GLU A 323 7.93 -15.59 22.70
N GLN A 324 6.91 -15.99 21.93
CA GLN A 324 7.10 -16.58 20.60
C GLN A 324 7.89 -15.68 19.65
N ILE A 325 7.57 -14.37 19.64
CA ILE A 325 8.30 -13.37 18.83
C ILE A 325 9.76 -13.30 19.27
N ARG A 326 10.02 -13.25 20.58
CA ARG A 326 11.36 -13.16 21.15
C ARG A 326 12.21 -14.40 20.83
N ASP A 327 11.62 -15.58 20.94
CA ASP A 327 12.30 -16.85 20.67
C ASP A 327 12.64 -16.97 19.18
N LYS A 328 11.69 -16.63 18.29
CA LYS A 328 11.96 -16.61 16.84
C LYS A 328 12.96 -15.52 16.46
N ALA A 329 12.95 -14.36 17.13
CA ALA A 329 13.95 -13.32 16.91
C ALA A 329 15.36 -13.80 17.30
N CYS A 330 15.52 -14.53 18.40
CA CYS A 330 16.79 -15.16 18.75
C CYS A 330 17.26 -16.16 17.68
N GLU A 331 16.38 -17.05 17.21
CA GLU A 331 16.68 -18.01 16.13
C GLU A 331 17.14 -17.30 14.84
N LEU A 332 16.44 -16.24 14.44
CA LEU A 332 16.78 -15.46 13.25
C LEU A 332 18.11 -14.71 13.39
N ARG A 333 18.41 -14.19 14.57
CA ARG A 333 19.71 -13.58 14.88
C ARG A 333 20.82 -14.61 14.76
N ASP A 334 20.63 -15.79 15.35
CA ASP A 334 21.63 -16.86 15.41
C ASP A 334 21.89 -17.48 14.03
N THR A 335 20.92 -17.39 13.12
CA THR A 335 21.06 -17.75 11.69
C THR A 335 21.60 -16.62 10.81
N GLY A 336 21.96 -15.46 11.39
CA GLY A 336 22.71 -14.39 10.73
C GLY A 336 21.88 -13.20 10.24
N LYS A 337 20.58 -13.14 10.55
CA LYS A 337 19.75 -11.97 10.21
C LYS A 337 20.25 -10.73 10.95
N SER A 338 20.57 -9.67 10.20
CA SER A 338 21.30 -8.51 10.74
C SER A 338 20.87 -7.16 10.12
N GLY A 339 19.73 -7.15 9.41
CA GLY A 339 19.20 -5.92 8.84
C GLY A 339 18.84 -4.89 9.92
N TYR A 340 19.09 -3.61 9.67
CA TYR A 340 18.87 -2.53 10.65
C TYR A 340 17.48 -2.56 11.32
N THR A 341 16.40 -2.75 10.54
CA THR A 341 15.04 -2.84 11.09
C THR A 341 14.88 -3.98 12.09
N PHE A 342 15.52 -5.12 11.82
CA PHE A 342 15.51 -6.29 12.69
C PHE A 342 16.36 -6.06 13.95
N LEU A 343 17.56 -5.49 13.81
CA LEU A 343 18.40 -5.14 14.97
C LEU A 343 17.71 -4.13 15.90
N LYS A 344 16.99 -3.15 15.34
CA LYS A 344 16.17 -2.22 16.13
C LYS A 344 15.05 -2.94 16.90
N LEU A 345 14.47 -4.01 16.34
CA LEU A 345 13.51 -4.84 17.07
C LEU A 345 14.19 -5.57 18.23
N LEU A 346 15.38 -6.15 18.01
CA LEU A 346 16.13 -6.86 19.07
C LEU A 346 16.41 -5.95 20.27
N ASP A 347 16.84 -4.71 20.00
CA ASP A 347 17.07 -3.69 21.03
C ASP A 347 15.80 -3.42 21.86
N LEU A 348 14.65 -3.22 21.22
CA LEU A 348 13.36 -3.03 21.91
C LEU A 348 12.90 -4.25 22.72
N LEU A 349 13.27 -5.46 22.29
CA LEU A 349 12.97 -6.70 22.99
C LEU A 349 13.98 -7.03 24.10
N GLY A 350 15.03 -6.21 24.27
CA GLY A 350 16.12 -6.48 25.21
C GLY A 350 16.94 -7.73 24.85
N ILE A 351 17.05 -8.04 23.55
CA ILE A 351 17.84 -9.16 23.03
C ILE A 351 19.21 -8.63 22.60
N GLU A 352 20.27 -9.14 23.21
CA GLU A 352 21.65 -8.83 22.83
C GLU A 352 21.97 -9.26 21.40
N PHE A 353 22.71 -8.42 20.67
CA PHE A 353 23.20 -8.70 19.33
C PHE A 353 24.55 -8.02 19.07
N ASN A 354 25.30 -8.56 18.12
CA ASN A 354 26.50 -7.88 17.63
C ASN A 354 26.06 -6.85 16.58
N GLU A 355 26.43 -5.58 16.78
CA GLU A 355 26.32 -4.59 15.71
C GLU A 355 27.06 -5.10 14.48
N SER A 356 26.43 -4.99 13.31
CA SER A 356 27.03 -5.46 12.06
C SER A 356 28.40 -4.78 11.90
N PRO A 357 29.50 -5.55 11.75
CA PRO A 357 30.83 -4.95 11.76
C PRO A 357 30.88 -3.93 10.64
N THR A 358 31.13 -2.66 10.98
CA THR A 358 31.45 -1.67 9.97
C THR A 358 32.68 -2.19 9.26
N ILE A 359 32.55 -2.64 8.01
CA ILE A 359 33.70 -3.09 7.23
C ILE A 359 34.50 -1.83 6.89
N ARG A 360 35.42 -1.47 7.78
CA ARG A 360 36.26 -0.27 7.63
C ARG A 360 37.29 -0.43 6.52
N ASP A 361 37.67 -1.67 6.20
CA ASP A 361 38.69 -1.99 5.21
C ASP A 361 38.25 -3.16 4.30
N PRO A 362 37.39 -2.92 3.30
CA PRO A 362 36.91 -3.98 2.42
C PRO A 362 38.03 -4.52 1.50
N LEU A 363 39.12 -3.76 1.34
CA LEU A 363 40.35 -4.19 0.67
C LEU A 363 41.35 -4.81 1.64
N THR A 364 41.60 -6.11 1.48
CA THR A 364 42.72 -6.82 2.10
C THR A 364 44.07 -6.30 1.63
N ASP A 365 45.13 -6.51 2.40
CA ASP A 365 46.51 -6.16 2.02
C ASP A 365 46.95 -6.79 0.69
N SER A 366 46.48 -8.00 0.38
CA SER A 366 46.69 -8.62 -0.93
C SER A 366 45.98 -7.87 -2.06
N GLY A 367 44.77 -7.38 -1.78
CA GLY A 367 43.98 -6.60 -2.73
C GLY A 367 44.63 -5.24 -2.97
N ARG A 368 45.04 -4.54 -1.91
CA ARG A 368 45.80 -3.27 -2.01
C ARG A 368 47.06 -3.44 -2.85
N ARG A 369 47.85 -4.50 -2.60
CA ARG A 369 49.04 -4.81 -3.41
C ARG A 369 48.72 -5.11 -4.88
N THR A 370 47.62 -5.81 -5.15
CA THR A 370 47.16 -6.08 -6.53
C THR A 370 46.77 -4.79 -7.23
N LEU A 371 45.98 -3.94 -6.57
CA LEU A 371 45.51 -2.66 -7.13
C LEU A 371 46.66 -1.66 -7.35
N SER A 372 47.72 -1.72 -6.53
CA SER A 372 48.90 -0.87 -6.67
C SER A 372 49.97 -1.43 -7.61
N SER A 373 49.78 -2.62 -8.19
CA SER A 373 50.78 -3.24 -9.06
C SER A 373 50.72 -2.70 -10.48
N HIS A 374 51.86 -2.24 -11.00
CA HIS A 374 51.99 -1.82 -12.41
C HIS A 374 51.81 -2.95 -13.43
N THR A 375 51.83 -4.21 -12.97
CA THR A 375 51.63 -5.40 -13.82
C THR A 375 50.20 -5.95 -13.77
N ALA A 376 49.33 -5.39 -12.93
CA ALA A 376 47.94 -5.82 -12.83
C ALA A 376 47.15 -5.44 -14.09
N LYS A 377 46.30 -6.36 -14.55
CA LYS A 377 45.44 -6.18 -15.72
C LYS A 377 44.00 -5.93 -15.28
N ASP A 378 43.14 -5.46 -16.18
CA ASP A 378 41.70 -5.26 -15.97
C ASP A 378 41.01 -6.38 -15.17
N ALA A 379 41.29 -7.64 -15.52
CA ALA A 379 40.71 -8.79 -14.85
C ALA A 379 41.12 -8.91 -13.37
N ASP A 380 42.30 -8.42 -13.00
CA ASP A 380 42.79 -8.42 -11.61
C ASP A 380 42.09 -7.33 -10.80
N TYR A 381 41.88 -6.14 -11.38
CA TYR A 381 41.12 -5.05 -10.75
C TYR A 381 39.65 -5.45 -10.53
N LEU A 382 39.00 -6.04 -11.55
CA LEU A 382 37.62 -6.51 -11.46
C LEU A 382 37.49 -7.66 -10.44
N ARG A 383 38.47 -8.58 -10.39
CA ARG A 383 38.48 -9.64 -9.38
C ARG A 383 38.52 -9.07 -7.95
N GLU A 384 39.37 -8.08 -7.69
CA GLU A 384 39.45 -7.44 -6.37
C GLU A 384 38.20 -6.61 -6.05
N LEU A 385 37.60 -5.94 -7.05
CA LEU A 385 36.33 -5.25 -6.88
C LEU A 385 35.18 -6.21 -6.54
N ALA A 386 35.11 -7.37 -7.20
CA ALA A 386 34.13 -8.40 -6.87
C ALA A 386 34.29 -8.91 -5.42
N LEU A 387 35.52 -9.15 -4.97
CA LEU A 387 35.80 -9.55 -3.58
C LEU A 387 35.45 -8.44 -2.56
N CYS A 388 35.69 -7.19 -2.92
CA CYS A 388 35.32 -6.02 -2.11
C CYS A 388 33.79 -5.94 -1.93
N LEU A 389 33.05 -6.02 -3.04
CA LEU A 389 31.58 -6.01 -3.05
C LEU A 389 30.99 -7.22 -2.31
N GLU A 390 31.57 -8.41 -2.48
CA GLU A 390 31.17 -9.61 -1.74
C GLU A 390 31.33 -9.40 -0.23
N ARG A 391 32.47 -8.86 0.22
CA ARG A 391 32.69 -8.57 1.65
C ARG A 391 31.68 -7.57 2.17
N LEU A 392 31.38 -6.53 1.39
CA LEU A 392 30.40 -5.51 1.71
C LEU A 392 28.94 -6.00 1.65
N GLY A 393 28.68 -7.24 1.22
CA GLY A 393 27.34 -7.82 1.17
C GLY A 393 26.59 -7.60 -0.14
N TYR A 394 27.18 -6.91 -1.12
CA TYR A 394 26.53 -6.61 -2.41
C TYR A 394 26.67 -7.78 -3.39
N MET A 395 25.98 -8.89 -3.12
CA MET A 395 26.19 -10.17 -3.82
C MET A 395 25.86 -10.12 -5.33
N ASN A 396 24.79 -9.42 -5.73
CA ASN A 396 24.40 -9.29 -7.14
C ASN A 396 25.43 -8.47 -7.94
N ASP A 397 25.88 -7.36 -7.36
CA ASP A 397 26.91 -6.51 -7.97
C ASP A 397 28.26 -7.24 -7.99
N ALA A 398 28.58 -7.99 -6.94
CA ALA A 398 29.78 -8.84 -6.88
C ALA A 398 29.76 -9.91 -7.98
N LEU A 399 28.60 -10.54 -8.23
CA LEU A 399 28.42 -11.53 -9.30
C LEU A 399 28.60 -10.90 -10.69
N LEU A 400 27.94 -9.76 -10.93
CA LEU A 400 28.10 -9.00 -12.18
C LEU A 400 29.57 -8.67 -12.46
N VAL A 401 30.29 -8.17 -11.45
CA VAL A 401 31.71 -7.81 -11.60
C VAL A 401 32.58 -9.05 -11.79
N ALA A 402 32.27 -10.18 -11.13
CA ALA A 402 32.97 -11.45 -11.33
C ALA A 402 32.78 -12.00 -12.75
N ASP A 403 31.58 -11.87 -13.33
CA ASP A 403 31.30 -12.23 -14.72
C ASP A 403 32.10 -11.37 -15.70
N GLN A 404 32.19 -10.06 -15.45
CA GLN A 404 33.04 -9.15 -16.23
C GLN A 404 34.54 -9.48 -16.10
N ALA A 405 34.98 -9.94 -14.93
CA ALA A 405 36.36 -10.39 -14.75
C ALA A 405 36.65 -11.67 -15.55
N LEU A 406 35.70 -12.61 -15.63
CA LEU A 406 35.82 -13.83 -16.43
C LEU A 406 35.78 -13.57 -17.93
N SER A 407 34.97 -12.63 -18.42
CA SER A 407 34.94 -12.29 -19.86
C SER A 407 36.31 -11.83 -20.35
N LYS A 408 37.08 -11.15 -19.49
CA LYS A 408 38.45 -10.70 -19.76
C LYS A 408 39.53 -11.75 -19.49
N ARG A 409 39.26 -12.76 -18.66
CA ARG A 409 40.18 -13.89 -18.39
C ARG A 409 39.39 -15.19 -18.19
N PRO A 410 38.92 -15.84 -19.27
CA PRO A 410 37.99 -16.99 -19.16
C PRO A 410 38.56 -18.18 -18.39
N ASN A 411 39.87 -18.40 -18.51
CA ASN A 411 40.60 -19.49 -17.84
C ASN A 411 41.14 -19.10 -16.45
N GLY A 412 40.67 -17.98 -15.89
CA GLY A 412 41.12 -17.49 -14.59
C GLY A 412 40.56 -18.30 -13.43
N VAL A 413 41.25 -19.37 -13.01
CA VAL A 413 40.82 -20.30 -11.94
C VAL A 413 40.41 -19.59 -10.65
N GLY A 414 41.15 -18.55 -10.24
CA GLY A 414 40.81 -17.76 -9.05
C GLY A 414 39.48 -17.00 -9.17
N ILE A 415 39.17 -16.49 -10.36
CA ILE A 415 37.93 -15.74 -10.64
C ILE A 415 36.75 -16.72 -10.71
N GLN A 416 36.93 -17.88 -11.34
CA GLN A 416 35.92 -18.94 -11.40
C GLN A 416 35.50 -19.41 -9.99
N LYS A 417 36.47 -19.60 -9.09
CA LYS A 417 36.20 -19.97 -7.69
C LYS A 417 35.43 -18.89 -6.93
N ILE A 418 35.80 -17.62 -7.11
CA ILE A 418 35.11 -16.49 -6.46
C ILE A 418 33.66 -16.41 -6.96
N ARG A 419 33.46 -16.48 -8.28
CA ARG A 419 32.12 -16.47 -8.88
C ARG A 419 31.26 -17.61 -8.34
N GLN A 420 31.77 -18.84 -8.32
CA GLN A 420 31.01 -19.99 -7.82
C GLN A 420 30.61 -19.80 -6.35
N ARG A 421 31.55 -19.33 -5.51
CA ARG A 421 31.25 -19.01 -4.11
C ARG A 421 30.17 -17.95 -3.96
N ILE A 422 30.17 -16.91 -4.80
CA ILE A 422 29.14 -15.87 -4.79
C ILE A 422 27.78 -16.45 -5.22
N ILE A 423 27.73 -17.29 -6.26
CA ILE A 423 26.51 -17.99 -6.70
C ILE A 423 25.94 -18.84 -5.58
N ASP A 424 26.78 -19.63 -4.92
CA ASP A 424 26.35 -20.50 -3.81
C ASP A 424 25.73 -19.67 -2.68
N ARG A 425 26.29 -18.48 -2.40
CA ARG A 425 25.76 -17.54 -1.40
C ARG A 425 24.46 -16.86 -1.82
N VAL A 426 24.33 -16.47 -3.10
CA VAL A 426 23.08 -15.92 -3.64
C VAL A 426 21.96 -16.95 -3.56
N ALA A 427 22.23 -18.20 -3.92
CA ALA A 427 21.25 -19.29 -3.85
C ALA A 427 20.76 -19.56 -2.41
N THR A 428 21.62 -19.40 -1.40
CA THR A 428 21.21 -19.48 0.01
C THR A 428 20.46 -18.25 0.52
N ALA A 429 20.69 -17.07 -0.07
CA ALA A 429 20.05 -15.81 0.34
C ALA A 429 18.66 -15.59 -0.32
N ASP A 430 18.47 -16.08 -1.54
CA ASP A 430 17.18 -16.02 -2.26
C ASP A 430 16.08 -16.92 -1.63
N GLY A 431 16.43 -17.77 -0.67
CA GLY A 431 15.46 -18.47 0.19
C GLY A 431 14.86 -17.60 1.32
N GLN A 432 15.35 -16.38 1.52
CA GLN A 432 14.97 -15.49 2.64
C GLN A 432 14.27 -14.19 2.24
N TYR A 433 14.02 -13.96 0.94
CA TYR A 433 13.23 -12.83 0.46
C TYR A 433 12.17 -13.29 -0.54
N PRO A 434 10.87 -13.11 -0.24
CA PRO A 434 9.84 -13.39 -1.24
C PRO A 434 10.04 -12.46 -2.42
N ARG A 435 10.08 -13.04 -3.63
CA ARG A 435 9.91 -12.29 -4.86
C ARG A 435 8.60 -11.52 -4.73
N THR A 436 8.67 -10.19 -4.64
CA THR A 436 7.54 -9.32 -4.96
C THR A 436 7.25 -9.47 -6.45
N GLU A 437 6.52 -10.52 -6.80
CA GLU A 437 5.70 -10.53 -8.01
C GLU A 437 4.52 -9.59 -7.74
N LEU A 438 4.66 -8.33 -8.14
CA LEU A 438 3.52 -7.43 -8.31
C LEU A 438 2.77 -7.89 -9.56
N LYS A 439 1.64 -8.57 -9.35
CA LYS A 439 0.58 -8.73 -10.35
C LYS A 439 -0.54 -7.74 -10.08
#